data_AF-Q2RSF7-F1
#
_entry.id   AF-Q2RSF7-F1
#
_cell.length_a   1.000
_cell.length_b   1.000
_cell.length_c   1.000
_cell.angle_alpha   90.00
_cell.angle_beta   90.00
_cell.angle_gamma   90.00
#
_symmetry.space_group_name_H-M   'P 1'
#
loop_
_entity.id
_entity.type
_entity.pdbx_description
1 polymer ?
#
loop_
_entity_poly.entity_id
_entity_poly.type
_entity_poly.pdbx_seq_one_letter_code
_entity_poly.pdbx_strand_id
1 'polypeptide(L)' 'MSRRRPALWHGRLLDALHEALDAADRLHPLDDPRGLVRIGNALGRGGVALKALSAAAPDLLKPDDFKEETT' A
#
# COMPACT_ATOMS: atom_id res chain seq x y z
N MET A 1 -14.41 -18.59 12.46
CA MET A 1 -13.62 -17.34 12.47
C MET A 1 -13.44 -16.81 11.05
N SER A 2 -13.44 -15.49 10.90
CA SER A 2 -13.87 -14.76 9.70
C SER A 2 -12.80 -14.67 8.58
N ARG A 3 -12.80 -15.63 7.64
CA ARG A 3 -11.97 -15.57 6.41
C ARG A 3 -12.29 -14.40 5.46
N ARG A 4 -13.36 -13.62 5.71
CA ARG A 4 -13.75 -12.47 4.88
C ARG A 4 -12.93 -11.21 5.14
N ARG A 5 -12.26 -11.09 6.28
CA ARG A 5 -11.52 -9.88 6.65
C ARG A 5 -10.23 -9.67 5.82
N PRO A 6 -9.40 -10.69 5.54
CA PRO A 6 -8.15 -10.50 4.78
C PRO A 6 -8.39 -10.03 3.34
N ALA A 7 -9.36 -10.59 2.62
CA ALA A 7 -9.65 -10.21 1.24
C ALA A 7 -10.08 -8.74 1.10
N LEU A 8 -10.84 -8.22 2.08
CA LEU A 8 -11.26 -6.82 2.10
C LEU A 8 -10.07 -5.87 2.29
N TRP A 9 -9.15 -6.22 3.20
CA TRP A 9 -7.94 -5.42 3.42
C TRP A 9 -6.96 -5.52 2.25
N HIS A 10 -6.91 -6.66 1.56
CA HIS A 10 -6.15 -6.82 0.33
C HIS A 10 -6.68 -5.91 -0.79
N GLY A 11 -7.99 -5.89 -1.01
CA GLY A 11 -8.60 -4.95 -1.98
C GLY A 11 -8.28 -3.50 -1.64
N ARG A 12 -8.43 -3.10 -0.37
CA ARG A 12 -8.11 -1.74 0.09
C ARG A 12 -6.64 -1.36 -0.08
N LEU A 13 -5.73 -2.32 0.07
CA LEU A 13 -4.30 -2.09 -0.19
C LEU A 13 -4.06 -1.82 -1.67
N LEU A 14 -4.62 -2.65 -2.56
CA LEU A 14 -4.47 -2.48 -4.00
C LEU A 14 -5.09 -1.18 -4.50
N ASP A 15 -6.29 -0.83 -4.03
CA ASP A 15 -6.95 0.42 -4.38
C ASP A 15 -6.11 1.63 -3.98
N ALA A 16 -5.55 1.61 -2.75
CA ALA A 16 -4.70 2.67 -2.25
C ALA A 16 -3.38 2.80 -3.05
N LEU A 17 -2.78 1.68 -3.47
CA LEU A 17 -1.58 1.68 -4.30
C LEU A 17 -1.86 2.19 -5.71
N HIS A 18 -2.95 1.76 -6.34
CA HIS A 18 -3.35 2.29 -7.64
C HIS A 18 -3.60 3.80 -7.59
N GLU A 19 -4.28 4.29 -6.55
CA GLU A 19 -4.51 5.73 -6.38
C GLU A 19 -3.19 6.50 -6.18
N ALA A 20 -2.25 5.95 -5.42
CA ALA A 20 -0.94 6.57 -5.24
C ALA A 20 -0.15 6.63 -6.55
N LEU A 21 -0.19 5.55 -7.36
CA LEU A 21 0.47 5.48 -8.66
C LEU A 21 -0.17 6.43 -9.68
N ASP A 22 -1.51 6.46 -9.76
CA ASP A 22 -2.24 7.39 -10.64
C ASP A 22 -1.99 8.85 -10.25
N ALA A 23 -1.92 9.14 -8.94
CA ALA A 23 -1.56 10.47 -8.46
C ALA A 23 -0.11 10.84 -8.76
N ALA A 24 0.81 9.87 -8.72
CA ALA A 24 2.22 10.07 -9.07
C ALA A 24 2.43 10.26 -10.57
N ASP A 25 1.73 9.51 -11.42
CA ASP A 25 1.78 9.62 -12.88
C ASP A 25 1.28 11.00 -13.36
N ARG A 26 0.29 11.56 -12.65
CA ARG A 26 -0.25 12.89 -12.91
C ARG A 26 0.50 14.02 -12.20
N LEU A 27 1.46 13.70 -11.33
CA LEU A 27 2.18 14.70 -10.55
C LEU A 27 3.16 15.46 -11.44
N HIS A 28 2.95 16.77 -11.58
CA HIS A 28 3.97 17.61 -12.19
C HIS A 28 5.17 17.72 -11.23
N PRO A 29 6.40 17.35 -11.66
CA PRO A 29 7.54 17.16 -10.76
C PRO A 29 8.02 18.42 -10.03
N LEU A 30 7.56 19.61 -10.44
CA LEU A 30 8.05 20.89 -9.93
C LEU A 30 7.01 21.74 -9.18
N ASP A 31 5.70 21.53 -9.38
CA ASP A 31 4.71 22.58 -9.04
C ASP A 31 3.39 22.08 -8.41
N ASP A 32 3.25 20.79 -8.09
CA ASP A 32 1.99 20.27 -7.52
C ASP A 32 2.14 19.73 -6.09
N PRO A 33 2.23 20.61 -5.07
CA PRO A 33 2.24 20.20 -3.67
C PRO A 33 0.95 19.48 -3.25
N ARG A 34 -0.17 19.69 -3.96
CA ARG A 34 -1.43 18.99 -3.68
C ARG A 34 -1.39 17.55 -4.17
N GLY A 35 -0.69 17.30 -5.28
CA GLY A 35 -0.43 15.95 -5.77
C GLY A 35 0.42 15.14 -4.79
N LEU A 36 1.47 15.73 -4.21
CA LEU A 36 2.26 15.07 -3.15
C LEU A 36 1.41 14.70 -1.93
N VAL A 37 0.51 15.59 -1.50
CA VAL A 37 -0.43 15.31 -0.39
C VAL A 37 -1.40 14.17 -0.75
N ARG A 38 -1.88 14.09 -2.00
CA ARG A 38 -2.75 12.99 -2.46
C ARG A 38 -2.01 11.64 -2.42
N ILE A 39 -0.79 11.60 -2.92
CA ILE A 39 0.08 10.42 -2.89
C ILE A 39 0.30 9.98 -1.43
N GLY A 40 0.67 10.90 -0.54
CA GLY A 40 0.86 10.62 0.88
C GLY A 40 -0.39 10.09 1.57
N ASN A 41 -1.56 10.65 1.26
CA ASN A 41 -2.84 10.17 1.80
C ASN A 41 -3.20 8.77 1.30
N ALA A 42 -2.96 8.49 0.01
CA ALA A 42 -3.19 7.17 -0.57
C ALA A 42 -2.26 6.12 0.07
N LEU A 43 -0.95 6.42 0.17
CA LEU A 43 0.03 5.58 0.87
C LEU A 43 -0.33 5.35 2.34
N GLY A 44 -0.81 6.39 3.05
CA GLY A 44 -1.26 6.27 4.43
C GLY A 44 -2.41 5.26 4.60
N ARG A 45 -3.38 5.26 3.69
CA ARG A 45 -4.46 4.25 3.66
C ARG A 45 -3.92 2.85 3.34
N GLY A 46 -2.99 2.75 2.40
CA GLY A 46 -2.30 1.51 2.06
C GLY A 46 -1.56 0.92 3.27
N GLY A 47 -0.84 1.74 4.04
CA GLY A 47 -0.16 1.32 5.26
C GLY A 47 -1.10 0.78 6.34
N VAL A 48 -2.29 1.38 6.51
CA VAL A 48 -3.32 0.86 7.43
C VAL A 48 -3.82 -0.51 6.96
N ALA A 49 -4.08 -0.67 5.66
CA ALA A 49 -4.52 -1.94 5.09
C ALA A 49 -3.44 -3.03 5.21
N LEU A 50 -2.17 -2.68 4.96
CA LEU A 50 -1.03 -3.57 5.12
C LEU A 50 -0.86 -4.01 6.57
N LYS A 51 -0.98 -3.09 7.53
CA LYS A 51 -0.94 -3.42 8.97
C LYS A 51 -2.07 -4.38 9.36
N ALA A 52 -3.27 -4.17 8.83
CA ALA A 52 -4.42 -5.06 9.08
C ALA A 52 -4.22 -6.46 8.45
N LEU A 53 -3.59 -6.55 7.27
CA LEU A 53 -3.22 -7.81 6.63
C LEU A 53 -2.14 -8.56 7.42
N SER A 54 -1.08 -7.87 7.82
CA SER A 54 0.01 -8.44 8.64
C SER A 54 -0.52 -8.96 9.98
N ALA A 55 -1.42 -8.23 10.63
CA ALA A 55 -2.10 -8.70 11.84
C ALA A 55 -3.02 -9.90 11.61
N ALA A 56 -3.60 -10.04 10.41
CA ALA A 56 -4.46 -11.16 10.05
C ALA A 56 -3.68 -12.41 9.58
N ALA A 57 -2.43 -12.23 9.16
CA ALA A 57 -1.55 -13.29 8.68
C ALA A 57 -0.09 -13.01 9.08
N PRO A 58 0.26 -13.23 10.37
CA PRO A 58 1.58 -12.90 10.91
C PRO A 58 2.74 -13.69 10.29
N ASP A 59 2.45 -14.78 9.57
CA ASP A 59 3.44 -15.66 8.95
C ASP A 59 3.74 -15.34 7.47
N LEU A 60 2.98 -14.40 6.88
CA LEU A 60 2.93 -14.14 5.43
C LEU A 60 3.92 -13.06 4.95
N LEU A 61 4.55 -12.33 5.87
CA LEU A 61 5.68 -11.45 5.58
C LEU A 61 6.80 -11.79 6.56
N LYS A 62 7.71 -12.70 6.18
CA LYS A 62 8.99 -12.77 6.88
C LYS A 62 9.89 -11.68 6.31
N PRO A 63 10.63 -10.95 7.15
CA PRO A 63 11.56 -9.92 6.65
C PRO A 63 12.63 -10.48 5.69
N ASP A 64 12.87 -11.80 5.70
CA ASP A 64 13.76 -12.47 4.74
C ASP A 64 13.14 -12.74 3.35
N ASP A 65 11.81 -12.65 3.18
CA ASP A 65 11.16 -12.84 1.87
C ASP A 65 11.44 -11.68 0.88
N PHE A 66 11.98 -10.56 1.36
CA PHE A 66 12.25 -9.35 0.57
C PHE A 66 13.74 -9.14 0.26
N LYS A 67 14.61 -10.12 0.56
CA LYS A 67 16.07 -9.97 0.49
C LYS A 67 16.76 -10.43 -0.80
N GLU A 68 16.04 -10.91 -1.81
CA GLU A 68 16.68 -11.34 -3.06
C GLU A 68 16.03 -10.55 -4.20
N GLU A 69 16.72 -9.61 -4.84
CA GLU A 69 17.59 -9.89 -5.98
C GLU A 69 18.54 -8.68 -6.20
N THR A 70 19.73 -8.72 -5.58
CA THR A 70 20.88 -7.91 -6.02
C THR A 70 22.03 -8.86 -6.28
N THR A 71 22.08 -9.43 -7.47
CA THR A 71 23.26 -10.12 -8.04
C THR A 71 23.32 -9.81 -9.51
#